data_AF-A0A9P5H121-F1
#
_entry.id   AF-A0A9P5H121-F1
#
_cell.length_a   1.000
_cell.length_b   1.000
_cell.length_c   1.000
_cell.angle_alpha   90.00
_cell.angle_beta   90.00
_cell.angle_gamma   90.00
#
_symmetry.space_group_name_H-M   'P 1'
#
loop_
_entity.id
_entity.type
_entity.pdbx_description
1 polymer ?
#
loop_
_entity_poly.entity_id
_entity_poly.type
_entity_poly.pdbx_seq_one_letter_code
_entity_poly.pdbx_strand_id
1 'polypeptide(L)'
;MSRALDKDVKEALKHGDHRAVFDEISGALTNSSAELLEIEMLGMSHVFDPSTTLLQDHNAIAVPKLRLVQAFIVARQIIIAYLQGKKDGSDDVILRATAVILLMDPEYLTAANIRKRLLQNKMHNGDDVTTSLKSEKHLVDSLLTSRLHRHTKSPTLWSHRRWLMDQFKTQGLGITAEEDIKKIITVSGERHPRNYYAWCHARYLANALLTEYPAQEEGLSRTIAVVKQWSFAHHDDISGWQFLMFLLQKHQMDTQPTFTKTLQLAESFKWRNESVWYFLRYIFAASTCLTDDDREEFTRIRTALWETAAEDSQDRHTLDAVQTWLSQQG
;
A
#
# COMPACT_ATOMS: atom_id res chain seq x y z
N MET A 1 11.46 -13.93 20.45
CA MET A 1 11.61 -13.87 21.92
C MET A 1 10.25 -13.60 22.55
N SER A 2 9.68 -14.60 23.22
CA SER A 2 8.38 -14.51 23.89
C SER A 2 8.55 -13.73 25.19
N ARG A 3 8.09 -12.47 25.24
CA ARG A 3 7.90 -11.78 26.51
C ARG A 3 6.68 -12.39 27.19
N ALA A 4 6.86 -12.90 28.40
CA ALA A 4 5.73 -13.36 29.21
C ALA A 4 4.70 -12.24 29.29
N LEU A 5 3.44 -12.55 28.99
CA LEU A 5 2.32 -11.62 29.18
C LEU A 5 2.31 -11.13 30.62
N ASP A 6 2.16 -9.82 30.78
CA ASP A 6 2.04 -9.16 32.07
C ASP A 6 0.90 -9.78 32.90
N LYS A 7 1.02 -9.79 34.22
CA LYS A 7 0.02 -10.41 35.11
C LYS A 7 -1.36 -9.75 34.92
N ASP A 8 -1.38 -8.43 34.80
CA ASP A 8 -2.60 -7.64 34.62
C ASP A 8 -3.27 -7.95 33.27
N VAL A 9 -2.47 -8.16 32.22
CA VAL A 9 -2.97 -8.59 30.90
C VAL A 9 -3.55 -10.00 30.95
N LYS A 10 -2.91 -10.92 31.67
CA LYS A 10 -3.45 -12.28 31.86
C LYS A 10 -4.76 -12.27 32.65
N GLU A 11 -4.90 -11.37 33.61
CA GLU A 11 -6.11 -11.24 34.42
C GLU A 11 -7.26 -10.63 33.60
N ALA A 12 -7.00 -9.59 32.82
CA ALA A 12 -7.97 -9.01 31.89
C ALA A 12 -8.40 -9.97 30.75
N LEU A 13 -7.57 -10.96 30.40
CA LEU A 13 -7.94 -12.03 29.46
C LEU A 13 -8.73 -13.17 30.12
N LYS A 14 -8.78 -13.24 31.46
CA LYS A 14 -9.61 -14.21 32.19
C LYS A 14 -11.00 -13.65 32.50
N HIS A 15 -11.11 -12.34 32.63
CA HIS A 15 -12.32 -11.64 33.06
C HIS A 15 -12.71 -10.58 32.02
N GLY A 16 -13.84 -10.76 31.36
CA GLY A 16 -14.37 -9.80 30.40
C GLY A 16 -15.31 -10.44 29.38
N ASP A 17 -16.26 -9.67 28.87
CA ASP A 17 -17.12 -10.09 27.77
C ASP A 17 -16.35 -9.98 26.44
N HIS A 18 -15.59 -11.03 26.12
CA HIS A 18 -14.83 -11.08 24.86
C HIS A 18 -15.75 -11.06 23.64
N ARG A 19 -17.00 -11.51 23.77
CA ARG A 19 -17.96 -11.55 22.67
C ARG A 19 -18.44 -10.13 22.33
N ALA A 20 -18.78 -9.33 23.34
CA ALA A 20 -19.10 -7.91 23.12
C ALA A 20 -17.93 -7.16 22.47
N VAL A 21 -16.70 -7.38 22.94
CA VAL A 21 -15.48 -6.78 22.36
C VAL A 21 -15.28 -7.20 20.90
N PHE A 22 -15.49 -8.48 20.59
CA PHE A 22 -15.48 -8.98 19.22
C PHE A 22 -16.54 -8.31 18.35
N ASP A 23 -17.78 -8.22 18.85
CA ASP A 23 -18.90 -7.69 18.09
C ASP A 23 -18.67 -6.21 17.74
N GLU A 24 -18.16 -5.41 18.68
CA GLU A 24 -17.85 -3.99 18.47
C GLU A 24 -16.70 -3.78 17.48
N ILE A 25 -15.54 -4.43 17.68
CA ILE A 25 -14.38 -4.30 16.77
C ILE A 25 -14.73 -4.80 15.37
N SER A 26 -15.34 -5.97 15.27
CA SER A 26 -15.68 -6.53 13.96
C SER A 26 -16.75 -5.70 13.25
N GLY A 27 -17.72 -5.14 13.99
CA GLY A 27 -18.72 -4.25 13.44
C GLY A 27 -18.10 -2.98 12.86
N ALA A 28 -17.16 -2.36 13.58
CA ALA A 28 -16.43 -1.19 13.10
C ALA A 28 -15.61 -1.49 11.83
N LEU A 29 -15.00 -2.68 11.73
CA LEU A 29 -14.22 -3.10 10.56
C LEU A 29 -15.07 -3.44 9.32
N THR A 30 -16.27 -3.96 9.51
CA THR A 30 -17.12 -4.41 8.38
C THR A 30 -18.19 -3.40 7.98
N ASN A 31 -18.35 -2.30 8.72
CA ASN A 31 -19.26 -1.22 8.37
C ASN A 31 -18.66 -0.41 7.21
N SER A 32 -19.08 -0.74 5.98
CA SER A 32 -18.62 -0.06 4.78
C SER A 32 -19.16 1.37 4.74
N SER A 33 -18.25 2.34 4.69
CA SER A 33 -18.57 3.76 4.54
C SER A 33 -18.00 4.30 3.22
N ALA A 34 -18.34 5.53 2.86
CA ALA A 34 -17.76 6.17 1.67
C ALA A 34 -16.24 6.39 1.81
N GLU A 35 -15.76 6.57 3.04
CA GLU A 35 -14.35 6.80 3.36
C GLU A 35 -13.69 5.50 3.85
N LEU A 36 -12.42 5.32 3.50
CA LEU A 36 -11.60 4.22 4.02
C LEU A 36 -11.34 4.42 5.51
N LEU A 37 -11.23 3.32 6.25
CA LEU A 37 -10.92 3.39 7.67
C LEU A 37 -9.45 3.80 7.86
N GLU A 38 -9.20 4.72 8.79
CA GLU A 38 -7.87 5.00 9.31
C GLU A 38 -7.68 4.26 10.63
N ILE A 39 -7.01 3.11 10.59
CA ILE A 39 -6.85 2.23 11.75
C ILE A 39 -5.51 2.47 12.42
N GLU A 40 -5.55 2.66 13.75
CA GLU A 40 -4.36 2.78 14.59
C GLU A 40 -4.41 1.81 15.78
N MET A 41 -3.26 1.21 16.12
CA MET A 41 -3.15 0.27 17.24
C MET A 41 -2.62 0.97 18.48
N LEU A 42 -3.45 1.08 19.52
CA LEU A 42 -3.07 1.77 20.75
C LEU A 42 -2.21 0.86 21.64
N GLY A 43 -1.06 1.39 22.06
CA GLY A 43 -0.16 0.75 23.00
C GLY A 43 -0.65 0.79 24.45
N MET A 44 0.04 0.04 25.32
CA MET A 44 -0.28 -0.04 26.76
C MET A 44 -0.08 1.28 27.53
N SER A 45 0.62 2.26 26.93
CA SER A 45 0.87 3.58 27.52
C SER A 45 -0.37 4.48 27.53
N HIS A 46 -1.41 4.13 26.77
CA HIS A 46 -2.65 4.88 26.79
C HIS A 46 -3.58 4.32 27.86
N VAL A 47 -3.85 5.13 28.88
CA VAL A 47 -4.79 4.80 29.96
C VAL A 47 -6.20 5.10 29.47
N PHE A 48 -7.03 4.07 29.36
CA PHE A 48 -8.45 4.19 28.99
C PHE A 48 -9.33 3.63 30.08
N ASP A 49 -10.61 4.03 30.05
CA ASP A 49 -11.64 3.37 30.84
C ASP A 49 -11.63 1.85 30.51
N PRO A 50 -11.58 0.96 31.52
CA PRO A 50 -11.75 -0.48 31.34
C PRO A 50 -13.05 -0.91 30.63
N SER A 51 -14.00 -0.01 30.37
CA SER A 51 -15.16 -0.26 29.53
C SER A 51 -14.92 -0.03 28.03
N THR A 52 -13.88 0.73 27.66
CA THR A 52 -13.63 1.12 26.26
C THR A 52 -13.06 -0.05 25.46
N THR A 53 -13.76 -0.42 24.38
CA THR A 53 -13.31 -1.44 23.43
C THR A 53 -12.48 -0.85 22.30
N LEU A 54 -12.94 0.25 21.71
CA LEU A 54 -12.25 1.00 20.66
C LEU A 54 -12.62 2.48 20.77
N LEU A 55 -11.80 3.35 20.19
CA LEU A 55 -12.17 4.75 19.96
C LEU A 55 -12.49 4.90 18.48
N GLN A 56 -13.59 5.58 18.19
CA GLN A 56 -13.99 5.86 16.82
C GLN A 56 -14.36 7.33 16.68
N ASP A 57 -13.69 7.99 15.74
CA ASP A 57 -14.04 9.32 15.26
C ASP A 57 -14.22 9.25 13.75
N HIS A 58 -15.47 9.26 13.30
CA HIS A 58 -15.83 9.01 11.90
C HIS A 58 -15.19 7.72 11.34
N ASN A 59 -14.33 7.85 10.32
CA ASN A 59 -13.61 6.74 9.68
C ASN A 59 -12.32 6.35 10.42
N ALA A 60 -11.85 7.16 11.38
CA ALA A 60 -10.68 6.85 12.18
C ALA A 60 -11.06 5.93 13.34
N ILE A 61 -10.36 4.79 13.45
CA ILE A 61 -10.59 3.79 14.49
C ILE A 61 -9.27 3.52 15.20
N ALA A 62 -9.27 3.62 16.51
CA ALA A 62 -8.12 3.28 17.33
C ALA A 62 -8.46 2.09 18.25
N VAL A 63 -7.72 0.99 18.08
CA VAL A 63 -7.99 -0.28 18.78
C VAL A 63 -6.88 -0.55 19.80
N PRO A 64 -7.19 -0.62 21.11
CA PRO A 64 -6.24 -1.11 22.11
C PRO A 64 -5.80 -2.55 21.82
N LYS A 65 -4.49 -2.80 21.89
CA LYS A 65 -3.93 -4.14 21.60
C LYS A 65 -4.57 -5.26 22.43
N LEU A 66 -4.88 -4.99 23.70
CA LEU A 66 -5.55 -5.96 24.58
C LEU A 66 -6.94 -6.34 24.06
N ARG A 67 -7.72 -5.35 23.60
CA ARG A 67 -9.07 -5.56 23.05
C ARG A 67 -9.03 -6.33 21.75
N LEU A 68 -8.05 -6.05 20.89
CA LEU A 68 -7.83 -6.85 19.69
C LEU A 68 -7.52 -8.32 20.02
N VAL A 69 -6.73 -8.59 21.06
CA VAL A 69 -6.47 -9.97 21.51
C VAL A 69 -7.74 -10.66 22.01
N GLN A 70 -8.59 -9.97 22.78
CA GLN A 70 -9.88 -10.49 23.23
C GLN A 70 -10.79 -10.84 22.04
N ALA A 71 -10.94 -9.92 21.09
CA ALA A 71 -11.71 -10.15 19.87
C ALA A 71 -11.14 -11.29 19.03
N PHE A 72 -9.81 -11.39 18.93
CA PHE A 72 -9.12 -12.46 18.20
C PHE A 72 -9.42 -13.86 18.78
N ILE A 73 -9.52 -14.00 20.11
CA ILE A 73 -9.86 -15.28 20.74
C ILE A 73 -11.23 -15.77 20.24
N VAL A 74 -12.24 -14.90 20.23
CA VAL A 74 -13.59 -15.22 19.74
C VAL A 74 -13.56 -15.50 18.24
N ALA A 75 -12.92 -14.64 17.45
CA ALA A 75 -12.80 -14.82 16.00
C ALA A 75 -12.15 -16.18 15.66
N ARG A 76 -11.11 -16.58 16.39
CA ARG A 76 -10.43 -17.86 16.19
C ARG A 76 -11.33 -19.06 16.53
N GLN A 77 -12.13 -18.97 17.59
CA GLN A 77 -13.11 -20.02 17.92
C GLN A 77 -14.15 -20.20 16.80
N ILE A 78 -14.67 -19.09 16.27
CA ILE A 78 -15.62 -19.08 15.15
C ILE A 78 -14.99 -19.75 13.91
N ILE A 79 -13.77 -19.36 13.54
CA ILE A 79 -13.10 -19.95 12.37
C ILE A 79 -12.75 -21.43 12.57
N ILE A 80 -12.37 -21.85 13.76
CA ILE A 80 -12.15 -23.29 14.05
C ILE A 80 -13.44 -24.08 13.90
N ALA A 81 -14.57 -23.59 14.43
CA ALA A 81 -15.86 -24.26 14.29
C ALA A 81 -16.28 -24.35 12.82
N TYR A 82 -16.13 -23.26 12.06
CA TYR A 82 -16.37 -23.23 10.62
C TYR A 82 -15.55 -24.27 9.86
N LEU A 83 -14.24 -24.35 10.13
CA LEU A 83 -13.33 -25.32 9.49
C LEU A 83 -13.66 -26.77 9.87
N GLN A 84 -14.28 -27.01 11.03
CA GLN A 84 -14.75 -28.33 11.45
C GLN A 84 -16.12 -28.71 10.85
N GLY A 85 -16.69 -27.87 9.97
CA GLY A 85 -18.01 -28.11 9.38
C GLY A 85 -19.18 -27.89 10.35
N LYS A 86 -18.91 -27.36 11.56
CA LYS A 86 -19.94 -26.90 12.48
C LYS A 86 -20.41 -25.54 11.98
N LYS A 87 -21.39 -25.54 11.06
CA LYS A 87 -22.03 -24.30 10.58
C LYS A 87 -22.85 -23.69 11.72
N ASP A 88 -22.18 -22.93 12.56
CA ASP A 88 -22.79 -22.17 13.65
C ASP A 88 -22.56 -20.68 13.38
N GLY A 89 -23.28 -20.14 12.40
CA GLY A 89 -23.19 -18.72 12.01
C GLY A 89 -23.50 -18.46 10.53
N SER A 90 -23.97 -17.25 10.25
CA SER A 90 -24.12 -16.73 8.89
C SER A 90 -22.76 -16.40 8.27
N ASP A 91 -22.71 -16.29 6.93
CA ASP A 91 -21.49 -15.85 6.22
C ASP A 91 -20.98 -14.50 6.74
N ASP A 92 -21.87 -13.62 7.21
CA ASP A 92 -21.52 -12.36 7.85
C ASP A 92 -20.66 -12.55 9.12
N VAL A 93 -21.02 -13.50 9.99
CA VAL A 93 -20.24 -13.80 11.19
C VAL A 93 -18.84 -14.30 10.83
N ILE A 94 -18.71 -15.09 9.75
CA ILE A 94 -17.42 -15.57 9.26
C ILE A 94 -16.59 -14.42 8.66
N LEU A 95 -17.22 -13.51 7.93
CA LEU A 95 -16.56 -12.30 7.41
C LEU A 95 -16.09 -11.39 8.55
N ARG A 96 -16.90 -11.20 9.60
CA ARG A 96 -16.51 -10.44 10.79
C ARG A 96 -15.33 -11.09 11.54
N ALA A 97 -15.38 -12.42 11.71
CA ALA A 97 -14.29 -13.18 12.33
C ALA A 97 -12.98 -13.08 11.51
N THR A 98 -13.05 -13.27 10.21
CA THR A 98 -11.85 -13.16 9.34
C THR A 98 -11.30 -11.73 9.28
N ALA A 99 -12.14 -10.69 9.36
CA ALA A 99 -11.67 -9.30 9.41
C ALA A 99 -10.83 -9.02 10.68
N VAL A 100 -11.31 -9.47 11.84
CA VAL A 100 -10.56 -9.37 13.12
C VAL A 100 -9.24 -10.14 13.04
N ILE A 101 -9.24 -11.35 12.46
CA ILE A 101 -8.03 -12.14 12.28
C ILE A 101 -7.02 -11.42 11.38
N LEU A 102 -7.47 -10.82 10.27
CA LEU A 102 -6.58 -10.07 9.37
C LEU A 102 -6.08 -8.76 9.98
N LEU A 103 -6.86 -8.10 10.84
CA LEU A 103 -6.38 -6.97 11.63
C LEU A 103 -5.29 -7.39 12.61
N MET A 104 -5.42 -8.55 13.26
CA MET A 104 -4.40 -9.11 14.16
C MET A 104 -3.14 -9.59 13.43
N ASP A 105 -3.33 -10.31 12.32
CA ASP A 105 -2.26 -10.88 11.51
C ASP A 105 -2.60 -10.84 10.01
N PRO A 106 -2.02 -9.90 9.24
CA PRO A 106 -2.33 -9.73 7.83
C PRO A 106 -1.82 -10.91 6.96
N GLU A 107 -0.91 -11.74 7.49
CA GLU A 107 -0.37 -12.90 6.78
C GLU A 107 -1.17 -14.19 7.01
N TYR A 108 -2.32 -14.10 7.70
CA TYR A 108 -3.15 -15.26 7.95
C TYR A 108 -3.92 -15.70 6.68
N LEU A 109 -3.22 -16.44 5.82
CA LEU A 109 -3.68 -16.86 4.49
C LEU A 109 -5.03 -17.61 4.51
N THR A 110 -5.29 -18.40 5.55
CA THR A 110 -6.57 -19.11 5.70
C THR A 110 -7.74 -18.14 5.80
N ALA A 111 -7.63 -17.03 6.54
CA ALA A 111 -8.70 -16.03 6.63
C ALA A 111 -8.90 -15.35 5.29
N ALA A 112 -7.83 -14.90 4.63
CA ALA A 112 -7.92 -14.29 3.30
C ALA A 112 -8.60 -15.24 2.29
N ASN A 113 -8.24 -16.52 2.28
CA ASN A 113 -8.84 -17.51 1.37
C ASN A 113 -10.30 -17.85 1.71
N ILE A 114 -10.68 -17.88 3.00
CA ILE A 114 -12.08 -18.04 3.40
C ILE A 114 -12.91 -16.90 2.80
N ARG A 115 -12.45 -15.65 2.92
CA ARG A 115 -13.15 -14.48 2.36
C ARG A 115 -13.33 -14.58 0.84
N LYS A 116 -12.27 -14.95 0.11
CA LYS A 116 -12.34 -15.21 -1.34
C LYS A 116 -13.39 -16.27 -1.69
N ARG A 117 -13.41 -17.40 -0.96
CA ARG A 117 -14.38 -18.49 -1.19
C ARG A 117 -15.82 -18.05 -0.95
N LEU A 118 -16.08 -17.31 0.14
CA LEU A 118 -17.41 -16.78 0.43
C LEU A 118 -17.89 -15.84 -0.68
N LEU A 119 -17.02 -14.96 -1.17
CA LEU A 119 -17.33 -14.07 -2.30
C LEU A 119 -17.58 -14.85 -3.60
N GLN A 120 -16.75 -15.85 -3.91
CA GLN A 120 -16.95 -16.72 -5.07
C GLN A 120 -18.29 -17.47 -5.02
N ASN A 121 -18.68 -17.96 -3.84
CA ASN A 121 -19.97 -18.62 -3.66
C ASN A 121 -21.12 -17.65 -3.90
N LYS A 122 -21.06 -16.43 -3.36
CA LYS A 122 -22.06 -15.37 -3.61
C LYS A 122 -22.15 -15.02 -5.10
N MET A 123 -21.01 -14.93 -5.78
CA MET A 123 -20.96 -14.71 -7.23
C MET A 123 -21.62 -15.83 -8.02
N HIS A 124 -21.40 -17.09 -7.61
CA HIS A 124 -22.03 -18.24 -8.25
C HIS A 124 -23.55 -18.28 -8.02
N ASN A 125 -23.99 -17.89 -6.83
CA ASN A 125 -25.40 -17.91 -6.44
C ASN A 125 -26.21 -16.74 -7.00
N GLY A 126 -25.57 -15.75 -7.62
CA GLY A 126 -26.24 -14.56 -8.16
C GLY A 126 -26.73 -13.58 -7.08
N ASP A 127 -26.11 -13.60 -5.90
CA ASP A 127 -26.40 -12.66 -4.82
C ASP A 127 -25.95 -11.22 -5.18
N ASP A 128 -26.08 -10.25 -4.28
CA ASP A 128 -25.55 -8.90 -4.47
C ASP A 128 -24.00 -8.89 -4.49
N VAL A 129 -23.45 -9.23 -5.65
CA VAL A 129 -22.01 -9.34 -5.94
C VAL A 129 -21.35 -7.97 -5.87
N THR A 130 -22.00 -6.95 -6.41
CA THR A 130 -21.42 -5.60 -6.49
C THR A 130 -21.18 -5.03 -5.11
N THR A 131 -22.17 -5.10 -4.22
CA THR A 131 -22.00 -4.62 -2.83
C THR A 131 -20.97 -5.46 -2.10
N SER A 132 -20.98 -6.79 -2.27
CA SER A 132 -20.02 -7.68 -1.60
C SER A 132 -18.57 -7.40 -2.03
N LEU A 133 -18.31 -7.19 -3.32
CA LEU A 133 -16.99 -6.83 -3.86
C LEU A 133 -16.54 -5.45 -3.39
N LYS A 134 -17.43 -4.46 -3.36
CA LYS A 134 -17.12 -3.10 -2.86
C LYS A 134 -16.79 -3.11 -1.38
N SER A 135 -17.57 -3.81 -0.56
CA SER A 135 -17.28 -3.94 0.88
C SER A 135 -15.98 -4.69 1.15
N GLU A 136 -15.67 -5.74 0.37
CA GLU A 136 -14.37 -6.41 0.49
C GLU A 136 -13.21 -5.51 0.09
N LYS A 137 -13.34 -4.76 -1.03
CA LYS A 137 -12.34 -3.77 -1.45
C LYS A 137 -12.13 -2.72 -0.37
N HIS A 138 -13.21 -2.21 0.24
CA HIS A 138 -13.15 -1.23 1.33
C HIS A 138 -12.35 -1.74 2.53
N LEU A 139 -12.60 -2.97 3.00
CA LEU A 139 -11.82 -3.57 4.09
C LEU A 139 -10.34 -3.70 3.72
N VAL A 140 -10.04 -4.30 2.55
CA VAL A 140 -8.65 -4.55 2.13
C VAL A 140 -7.89 -3.25 1.92
N ASP A 141 -8.50 -2.27 1.26
CA ASP A 141 -7.89 -0.95 1.05
C ASP A 141 -7.67 -0.23 2.38
N SER A 142 -8.63 -0.27 3.31
CA SER A 142 -8.47 0.30 4.65
C SER A 142 -7.29 -0.32 5.41
N LEU A 143 -7.12 -1.64 5.38
CA LEU A 143 -5.98 -2.31 6.01
C LEU A 143 -4.63 -1.94 5.36
N LEU A 144 -4.61 -1.71 4.05
CA LEU A 144 -3.40 -1.37 3.31
C LEU A 144 -2.97 0.10 3.53
N THR A 145 -3.92 1.04 3.68
CA THR A 145 -3.64 2.48 3.79
C THR A 145 -3.59 3.03 5.23
N SER A 146 -4.06 2.25 6.20
CA SER A 146 -4.01 2.58 7.64
C SER A 146 -2.57 2.67 8.19
N ARG A 147 -2.41 3.21 9.40
CA ARG A 147 -1.11 3.30 10.12
C ARG A 147 -0.67 1.96 10.71
N LEU A 148 -0.72 0.92 9.89
CA LEU A 148 -0.47 -0.47 10.24
C LEU A 148 0.74 -0.99 9.47
N HIS A 149 1.95 -0.72 9.97
CA HIS A 149 3.21 -1.01 9.28
C HIS A 149 3.39 -2.46 8.76
N ARG A 150 2.76 -3.45 9.39
CA ARG A 150 2.79 -4.85 8.92
C ARG A 150 1.81 -5.08 7.76
N HIS A 151 0.65 -4.45 7.81
CA HIS A 151 -0.44 -4.60 6.85
C HIS A 151 -0.14 -3.88 5.55
N THR A 152 0.36 -2.65 5.61
CA THR A 152 0.68 -1.81 4.44
C THR A 152 1.61 -2.51 3.44
N LYS A 153 2.50 -3.41 3.91
CA LYS A 153 3.40 -4.19 3.05
C LYS A 153 3.06 -5.68 2.96
N SER A 154 1.88 -6.09 3.39
CA SER A 154 1.49 -7.50 3.45
C SER A 154 1.38 -8.11 2.05
N PRO A 155 2.21 -9.11 1.70
CA PRO A 155 2.08 -9.81 0.43
C PRO A 155 0.71 -10.47 0.28
N THR A 156 0.17 -10.98 1.39
CA THR A 156 -1.15 -11.62 1.44
C THR A 156 -2.27 -10.64 1.10
N LEU A 157 -2.29 -9.45 1.70
CA LEU A 157 -3.30 -8.42 1.40
C LEU A 157 -3.17 -7.86 -0.02
N TRP A 158 -1.94 -7.59 -0.51
CA TRP A 158 -1.74 -7.13 -1.89
C TRP A 158 -2.13 -8.19 -2.94
N SER A 159 -1.88 -9.47 -2.65
CA SER A 159 -2.36 -10.59 -3.46
C SER A 159 -3.88 -10.70 -3.45
N HIS A 160 -4.51 -10.51 -2.29
CA HIS A 160 -5.96 -10.46 -2.17
C HIS A 160 -6.54 -9.29 -2.98
N ARG A 161 -5.97 -8.10 -2.86
CA ARG A 161 -6.37 -6.93 -3.64
C ARG A 161 -6.26 -7.18 -5.15
N ARG A 162 -5.17 -7.79 -5.63
CA ARG A 162 -5.02 -8.15 -7.05
C ARG A 162 -6.14 -9.07 -7.51
N TRP A 163 -6.43 -10.12 -6.75
CA TRP A 163 -7.55 -11.02 -7.03
C TRP A 163 -8.89 -10.27 -7.08
N LEU A 164 -9.13 -9.31 -6.18
CA LEU A 164 -10.33 -8.46 -6.23
C LEU A 164 -10.40 -7.66 -7.52
N MET A 165 -9.31 -7.04 -7.96
CA MET A 165 -9.30 -6.28 -9.22
C MET A 165 -9.65 -7.18 -10.41
N ASP A 166 -9.14 -8.41 -10.44
CA ASP A 166 -9.54 -9.40 -11.45
C ASP A 166 -11.05 -9.70 -11.38
N GLN A 167 -11.63 -9.83 -10.18
CA GLN A 167 -13.08 -10.04 -10.03
C GLN A 167 -13.90 -8.83 -10.50
N PHE A 168 -13.48 -7.60 -10.17
CA PHE A 168 -14.14 -6.39 -10.66
C PHE A 168 -14.18 -6.39 -12.19
N LYS A 169 -13.04 -6.69 -12.83
CA LYS A 169 -12.96 -6.80 -14.30
C LYS A 169 -13.89 -7.88 -14.85
N THR A 170 -13.89 -9.08 -14.28
CA THR A 170 -14.76 -10.19 -14.72
C THR A 170 -16.25 -9.86 -14.57
N GLN A 171 -16.63 -9.08 -13.55
CA GLN A 171 -18.00 -8.65 -13.33
C GLN A 171 -18.40 -7.38 -14.12
N GLY A 172 -17.52 -6.86 -14.99
CA GLY A 172 -17.77 -5.63 -15.73
C GLY A 172 -17.86 -4.38 -14.84
N LEU A 173 -17.34 -4.45 -13.62
CA LEU A 173 -17.24 -3.31 -12.72
C LEU A 173 -15.99 -2.51 -13.08
N GLY A 174 -16.15 -1.20 -13.28
CA GLY A 174 -15.04 -0.32 -13.61
C GLY A 174 -13.97 -0.30 -12.53
N ILE A 175 -12.70 -0.40 -12.95
CA ILE A 175 -11.53 -0.20 -12.09
C ILE A 175 -10.99 1.20 -12.37
N THR A 176 -11.07 2.09 -11.39
CA THR A 176 -10.51 3.44 -11.50
C THR A 176 -9.02 3.41 -11.18
N ALA A 177 -8.19 2.87 -12.09
CA ALA A 177 -6.77 2.62 -11.83
C ALA A 177 -5.96 3.90 -11.49
N GLU A 178 -6.26 5.03 -12.12
CA GLU A 178 -5.66 6.34 -11.77
C GLU A 178 -5.95 6.69 -10.29
N GLU A 179 -7.22 6.58 -9.90
CA GLU A 179 -7.66 6.88 -8.54
C GLU A 179 -7.10 5.88 -7.51
N ASP A 180 -7.03 4.61 -7.85
CA ASP A 180 -6.42 3.59 -6.99
C ASP A 180 -4.91 3.85 -6.80
N ILE A 181 -4.20 4.28 -7.85
CA ILE A 181 -2.80 4.71 -7.72
C ILE A 181 -2.71 5.92 -6.79
N LYS A 182 -3.58 6.92 -6.96
CA LYS A 182 -3.57 8.16 -6.20
C LYS A 182 -4.00 8.01 -4.73
N LYS A 183 -4.95 7.13 -4.41
CA LYS A 183 -5.52 6.99 -3.05
C LYS A 183 -4.97 5.81 -2.28
N ILE A 184 -4.55 4.75 -2.97
CA ILE A 184 -4.14 3.50 -2.30
C ILE A 184 -2.62 3.33 -2.38
N ILE A 185 -2.04 3.43 -3.57
CA ILE A 185 -0.61 3.15 -3.76
C ILE A 185 0.27 4.20 -3.11
N THR A 186 0.04 5.48 -3.41
CA THR A 186 0.80 6.61 -2.84
C THR A 186 0.69 6.64 -1.31
N VAL A 187 -0.52 6.50 -0.77
CA VAL A 187 -0.75 6.44 0.68
C VAL A 187 -0.03 5.24 1.29
N SER A 188 -0.11 4.06 0.68
CA SER A 188 0.62 2.89 1.18
C SER A 188 2.15 3.04 1.06
N GLY A 189 2.63 3.82 0.09
CA GLY A 189 4.04 4.20 -0.06
C GLY A 189 4.49 5.16 1.05
N GLU A 190 3.64 6.12 1.42
CA GLU A 190 3.89 7.05 2.54
C GLU A 190 3.93 6.33 3.88
N ARG A 191 3.00 5.40 4.11
CA ARG A 191 2.92 4.62 5.35
C ARG A 191 4.09 3.65 5.52
N HIS A 192 4.71 3.20 4.41
CA HIS A 192 5.86 2.30 4.45
C HIS A 192 6.86 2.66 3.34
N PRO A 193 7.96 3.36 3.65
CA PRO A 193 8.97 3.70 2.66
C PRO A 193 9.46 2.47 1.87
N ARG A 194 9.63 2.64 0.56
CA ARG A 194 10.08 1.61 -0.40
C ARG A 194 9.15 0.40 -0.42
N ASN A 195 7.84 0.63 -0.38
CA ASN A 195 6.82 -0.43 -0.42
C ASN A 195 6.76 -1.12 -1.79
N TYR A 196 7.67 -2.06 -2.03
CA TYR A 196 7.75 -2.80 -3.28
C TYR A 196 6.42 -3.46 -3.68
N TYR A 197 5.63 -3.96 -2.73
CA TYR A 197 4.36 -4.62 -3.02
C TYR A 197 3.29 -3.65 -3.56
N ALA A 198 3.17 -2.46 -2.95
CA ALA A 198 2.29 -1.41 -3.45
C ALA A 198 2.67 -1.00 -4.88
N TRP A 199 3.95 -0.69 -5.12
CA TRP A 199 4.42 -0.26 -6.43
C TRP A 199 4.46 -1.39 -7.48
N CYS A 200 4.55 -2.66 -7.07
CA CYS A 200 4.32 -3.81 -7.95
C CYS A 200 2.84 -3.94 -8.33
N HIS A 201 1.93 -3.69 -7.38
CA HIS A 201 0.49 -3.62 -7.67
C HIS A 201 0.15 -2.44 -8.60
N ALA A 202 0.80 -1.30 -8.44
CA ALA A 202 0.65 -0.14 -9.33
C ALA A 202 0.98 -0.47 -10.80
N ARG A 203 2.04 -1.26 -11.05
CA ARG A 203 2.36 -1.76 -12.41
C ARG A 203 1.27 -2.64 -12.99
N TYR A 204 0.65 -3.48 -12.17
CA TYR A 204 -0.50 -4.28 -12.59
C TYR A 204 -1.70 -3.38 -12.97
N LEU A 205 -2.02 -2.36 -12.17
CA LEU A 205 -3.09 -1.40 -12.47
C LEU A 205 -2.79 -0.56 -13.72
N ALA A 206 -1.55 -0.08 -13.86
CA ALA A 206 -1.14 0.70 -15.02
C ALA A 206 -1.24 -0.12 -16.32
N ASN A 207 -0.93 -1.42 -16.28
CA ASN A 207 -1.14 -2.27 -17.46
C ASN A 207 -2.63 -2.40 -17.84
N ALA A 208 -3.57 -2.26 -16.90
CA ALA A 208 -5.00 -2.21 -17.22
C ALA A 208 -5.36 -0.90 -17.96
N LEU A 209 -4.81 0.25 -17.52
CA LEU A 209 -5.00 1.54 -18.22
C LEU A 209 -4.54 1.49 -19.68
N LEU A 210 -3.43 0.81 -19.96
CA LEU A 210 -2.88 0.65 -21.31
C LEU A 210 -3.74 -0.21 -22.25
N THR A 211 -4.81 -0.84 -21.76
CA THR A 211 -5.70 -1.66 -22.59
C THR A 211 -6.97 -0.93 -23.07
N GLU A 212 -7.24 0.30 -22.60
CA GLU A 212 -8.50 1.02 -22.85
C GLU A 212 -8.35 2.26 -23.78
N TYR A 213 -8.30 2.07 -25.10
CA TYR A 213 -8.23 3.18 -26.08
C TYR A 213 -9.60 3.88 -26.22
N PRO A 214 -9.70 5.22 -26.43
CA PRO A 214 -8.67 6.26 -26.55
C PRO A 214 -8.42 7.09 -25.27
N ALA A 215 -9.04 6.74 -24.13
CA ALA A 215 -8.83 7.39 -22.82
C ALA A 215 -7.44 7.12 -22.19
N GLN A 216 -6.59 6.38 -22.91
CA GLN A 216 -5.27 5.89 -22.51
C GLN A 216 -4.24 7.00 -22.26
N GLU A 217 -4.07 7.94 -23.19
CA GLU A 217 -3.01 8.95 -23.08
C GLU A 217 -3.28 9.91 -21.93
N GLU A 218 -4.50 10.42 -21.83
CA GLU A 218 -4.87 11.38 -20.79
C GLU A 218 -4.79 10.77 -19.38
N GLY A 219 -5.29 9.52 -19.21
CA GLY A 219 -5.19 8.80 -17.95
C GLY A 219 -3.74 8.51 -17.54
N LEU A 220 -2.88 8.20 -18.51
CA LEU A 220 -1.45 7.95 -18.27
C LEU A 220 -0.71 9.23 -17.90
N SER A 221 -0.94 10.35 -18.59
CA SER A 221 -0.35 11.66 -18.24
C SER A 221 -0.78 12.11 -16.84
N ARG A 222 -2.06 11.96 -16.48
CA ARG A 222 -2.54 12.27 -15.13
C ARG A 222 -1.89 11.38 -14.07
N THR A 223 -1.76 10.09 -14.36
CA THR A 223 -1.07 9.14 -13.47
C THR A 223 0.41 9.52 -13.30
N ILE A 224 1.10 9.89 -14.39
CA ILE A 224 2.49 10.38 -14.35
C ILE A 224 2.58 11.64 -13.49
N ALA A 225 1.65 12.59 -13.63
CA ALA A 225 1.64 13.80 -12.82
C ALA A 225 1.52 13.49 -11.31
N VAL A 226 0.61 12.58 -10.93
CA VAL A 226 0.45 12.12 -9.54
C VAL A 226 1.72 11.47 -9.01
N VAL A 227 2.28 10.50 -9.73
CA VAL A 227 3.47 9.75 -9.28
C VAL A 227 4.71 10.65 -9.27
N LYS A 228 4.85 11.56 -10.24
CA LYS A 228 5.92 12.56 -10.29
C LYS A 228 5.91 13.46 -9.06
N GLN A 229 4.75 14.03 -8.75
CA GLN A 229 4.58 14.86 -7.55
C GLN A 229 4.93 14.08 -6.28
N TRP A 230 4.46 12.84 -6.19
CA TRP A 230 4.75 11.96 -5.06
C TRP A 230 6.25 11.65 -4.92
N SER A 231 6.92 11.27 -6.00
CA SER A 231 8.36 10.95 -6.00
C SER A 231 9.23 12.16 -5.64
N PHE A 232 8.81 13.37 -6.02
CA PHE A 232 9.52 14.60 -5.61
C PHE A 232 9.39 14.88 -4.11
N ALA A 233 8.25 14.54 -3.49
CA ALA A 233 8.09 14.62 -2.04
C ALA A 233 8.84 13.49 -1.30
N HIS A 234 9.11 12.38 -1.97
CA HIS A 234 9.73 11.16 -1.41
C HIS A 234 11.01 10.79 -2.19
N HIS A 235 11.93 11.74 -2.28
CA HIS A 235 13.12 11.63 -3.11
C HIS A 235 14.01 10.41 -2.83
N ASP A 236 13.90 9.76 -1.66
CA ASP A 236 14.67 8.58 -1.26
C ASP A 236 13.91 7.23 -1.41
N ASP A 237 12.71 7.25 -2.00
CA ASP A 237 11.90 6.05 -2.27
C ASP A 237 12.15 5.48 -3.66
N ILE A 238 13.07 4.52 -3.75
CA ILE A 238 13.41 3.84 -5.01
C ILE A 238 12.19 3.18 -5.69
N SER A 239 11.19 2.71 -4.94
CA SER A 239 10.06 1.98 -5.53
C SER A 239 9.14 2.92 -6.30
N GLY A 240 8.89 4.13 -5.78
CA GLY A 240 8.16 5.19 -6.48
C GLY A 240 8.89 5.68 -7.73
N TRP A 241 10.20 5.94 -7.63
CA TRP A 241 11.02 6.34 -8.78
C TRP A 241 11.08 5.28 -9.88
N GLN A 242 11.22 4.00 -9.52
CA GLN A 242 11.18 2.88 -10.48
C GLN A 242 9.82 2.74 -11.15
N PHE A 243 8.73 3.10 -10.48
CA PHE A 243 7.40 3.11 -11.10
C PHE A 243 7.22 4.30 -12.04
N LEU A 244 7.69 5.49 -11.65
CA LEU A 244 7.70 6.67 -12.53
C LEU A 244 8.46 6.38 -13.84
N MET A 245 9.65 5.78 -13.72
CA MET A 245 10.46 5.36 -14.86
C MET A 245 9.70 4.39 -15.78
N PHE A 246 8.97 3.42 -15.21
CA PHE A 246 8.12 2.49 -15.96
C PHE A 246 6.99 3.20 -16.72
N LEU A 247 6.39 4.25 -16.16
CA LEU A 247 5.35 5.01 -16.86
C LEU A 247 5.94 5.85 -18.01
N LEU A 248 7.08 6.51 -17.78
CA LEU A 248 7.76 7.34 -18.79
C LEU A 248 8.24 6.53 -19.99
N GLN A 249 8.67 5.27 -19.79
CA GLN A 249 8.97 4.35 -20.90
C GLN A 249 7.79 4.11 -21.83
N LYS A 250 6.56 4.20 -21.29
CA LYS A 250 5.31 3.97 -22.02
C LYS A 250 4.68 5.27 -22.54
N HIS A 251 5.13 6.41 -22.04
CA HIS A 251 4.64 7.73 -22.42
C HIS A 251 5.79 8.74 -22.52
N GLN A 252 6.41 8.78 -23.70
CA GLN A 252 7.65 9.52 -23.90
C GLN A 252 7.49 11.04 -23.81
N MET A 253 6.28 11.58 -24.02
CA MET A 253 6.03 13.03 -24.01
C MET A 253 6.37 13.68 -22.66
N ASP A 254 6.21 12.94 -21.55
CA ASP A 254 6.49 13.45 -20.21
C ASP A 254 7.95 13.24 -19.77
N THR A 255 8.77 12.54 -20.56
CA THR A 255 10.12 12.10 -20.16
C THR A 255 11.07 13.28 -20.00
N GLN A 256 11.26 14.11 -21.04
CA GLN A 256 12.17 15.25 -21.00
C GLN A 256 11.75 16.29 -19.94
N PRO A 257 10.47 16.71 -19.83
CA PRO A 257 10.05 17.65 -18.78
C PRO A 257 10.28 17.09 -17.37
N THR A 258 10.03 15.80 -17.15
CA THR A 258 10.23 15.16 -15.85
C THR A 258 11.72 15.05 -15.50
N PHE A 259 12.56 14.69 -16.47
CA PHE A 259 14.01 14.63 -16.31
C PHE A 259 14.60 15.99 -15.92
N THR A 260 14.29 17.02 -16.72
CA THR A 260 14.74 18.41 -16.49
C THR A 260 14.34 18.89 -15.10
N LYS A 261 13.07 18.68 -14.73
CA LYS A 261 12.60 19.10 -13.41
C LYS A 261 13.28 18.34 -12.27
N THR A 262 13.57 17.05 -12.46
CA THR A 262 14.28 16.23 -11.47
C THR A 262 15.71 16.74 -11.27
N LEU A 263 16.42 17.08 -12.35
CA LEU A 263 17.76 17.68 -12.28
C LEU A 263 17.77 19.01 -11.52
N GLN A 264 16.84 19.91 -11.83
CA GLN A 264 16.70 21.19 -11.14
C GLN A 264 16.46 21.00 -9.64
N LEU A 265 15.61 20.06 -9.25
CA LEU A 265 15.35 19.73 -7.85
C LEU A 265 16.60 19.14 -7.18
N ALA A 266 17.32 18.25 -7.86
CA ALA A 266 18.56 17.67 -7.35
C ALA A 266 19.62 18.75 -7.11
N GLU A 267 19.77 19.73 -8.01
CA GLU A 267 20.67 20.85 -7.82
C GLU A 267 20.24 21.77 -6.67
N SER A 268 18.94 22.11 -6.60
CA SER A 268 18.39 23.07 -5.64
C SER A 268 18.41 22.52 -4.21
N PHE A 269 18.00 21.27 -4.04
CA PHE A 269 17.91 20.61 -2.72
C PHE A 269 19.14 19.76 -2.40
N LYS A 270 20.15 19.77 -3.27
CA LYS A 270 21.37 18.96 -3.13
C LYS A 270 21.06 17.47 -2.96
N TRP A 271 20.10 16.94 -3.73
CA TRP A 271 19.79 15.51 -3.69
C TRP A 271 20.92 14.70 -4.32
N ARG A 272 21.53 13.84 -3.50
CA ARG A 272 22.62 12.94 -3.91
C ARG A 272 22.29 11.46 -3.71
N ASN A 273 21.06 11.17 -3.28
CA ASN A 273 20.63 9.81 -2.98
C ASN A 273 20.53 8.92 -4.23
N GLU A 274 20.64 7.61 -4.01
CA GLU A 274 20.64 6.60 -5.06
C GLU A 274 19.35 6.58 -5.89
N SER A 275 18.19 6.83 -5.29
CA SER A 275 16.89 6.73 -5.99
C SER A 275 16.78 7.75 -7.12
N VAL A 276 17.11 9.01 -6.84
CA VAL A 276 17.11 10.09 -7.83
C VAL A 276 18.16 9.84 -8.91
N TRP A 277 19.39 9.51 -8.52
CA TRP A 277 20.50 9.37 -9.47
C TRP A 277 20.44 8.09 -10.29
N TYR A 278 19.80 7.04 -9.77
CA TYR A 278 19.41 5.88 -10.57
C TYR A 278 18.38 6.27 -11.63
N PHE A 279 17.34 7.02 -11.25
CA PHE A 279 16.34 7.49 -12.20
C PHE A 279 16.98 8.34 -13.30
N LEU A 280 17.77 9.35 -12.92
CA LEU A 280 18.41 10.27 -13.86
C LEU A 280 19.37 9.54 -14.81
N ARG A 281 20.27 8.68 -14.30
CA ARG A 281 21.22 7.95 -15.17
C ARG A 281 20.49 7.01 -16.15
N TYR A 282 19.39 6.40 -15.71
CA TYR A 282 18.61 5.51 -16.56
C TYR A 282 17.95 6.29 -17.69
N ILE A 283 17.25 7.39 -17.38
CA ILE A 283 16.60 8.23 -18.39
C ILE A 283 17.64 8.83 -19.33
N PHE A 284 18.80 9.27 -18.82
CA PHE A 284 19.91 9.77 -19.63
C PHE A 284 20.33 8.78 -20.71
N ALA A 285 20.50 7.51 -20.35
CA ALA A 285 20.97 6.48 -21.28
C ALA A 285 19.87 5.91 -22.19
N ALA A 286 18.65 5.72 -21.67
CA ALA A 286 17.58 5.04 -22.39
C ALA A 286 16.73 5.97 -23.26
N SER A 287 16.74 7.28 -23.00
CA SER A 287 15.84 8.22 -23.67
C SER A 287 16.43 8.83 -24.93
N THR A 288 15.64 8.80 -26.00
CA THR A 288 15.92 9.50 -27.27
C THR A 288 15.35 10.92 -27.32
N CYS A 289 14.54 11.34 -26.33
CA CYS A 289 13.91 12.66 -26.32
C CYS A 289 14.70 13.72 -25.54
N LEU A 290 15.90 13.38 -25.03
CA LEU A 290 16.78 14.34 -24.39
C LEU A 290 17.62 15.08 -25.45
N THR A 291 17.67 16.39 -25.32
CA THR A 291 18.51 17.28 -26.14
C THR A 291 19.97 17.24 -25.69
N ASP A 292 20.88 17.78 -26.49
CA ASP A 292 22.28 17.93 -26.10
C ASP A 292 22.42 18.84 -24.87
N ASP A 293 21.64 19.92 -24.80
CA ASP A 293 21.56 20.81 -23.64
C ASP A 293 21.18 20.05 -22.34
N ASP A 294 20.19 19.14 -22.41
CA ASP A 294 19.79 18.32 -21.26
C ASP A 294 20.94 17.43 -20.76
N ARG A 295 21.77 16.93 -21.68
CA ARG A 295 22.90 16.04 -21.39
C ARG A 295 24.09 16.79 -20.82
N GLU A 296 24.37 17.97 -21.34
CA GLU A 296 25.37 18.89 -20.80
C GLU A 296 24.99 19.30 -19.37
N GLU A 297 23.73 19.68 -19.16
CA GLU A 297 23.22 20.10 -17.87
C GLU A 297 23.26 18.97 -16.82
N PHE A 298 22.91 17.75 -17.21
CA PHE A 298 23.09 16.56 -16.36
C PHE A 298 24.53 16.43 -15.88
N THR A 299 25.50 16.57 -16.80
CA THR A 299 26.93 16.41 -16.50
C THR A 299 27.44 17.52 -15.60
N ARG A 300 27.01 18.77 -15.86
CA ARG A 300 27.31 19.95 -15.05
C ARG A 300 26.82 19.79 -13.62
N ILE A 301 25.53 19.47 -13.45
CA ILE A 301 24.90 19.34 -12.12
C ILE A 301 25.51 18.17 -11.33
N ARG A 302 25.72 17.02 -11.98
CA ARG A 302 26.34 15.85 -11.33
C ARG A 302 27.73 16.20 -10.77
N THR A 303 28.56 16.87 -11.58
CA THR A 303 29.91 17.28 -11.19
C THR A 303 29.87 18.28 -10.03
N ALA A 304 29.03 19.32 -10.12
CA ALA A 304 28.89 20.32 -9.05
C ALA A 304 28.42 19.70 -7.72
N LEU A 305 27.52 18.72 -7.76
CA LEU A 305 27.06 18.01 -6.56
C LEU A 305 28.11 17.06 -6.00
N TRP A 306 28.96 16.49 -6.85
CA TRP A 306 30.08 15.64 -6.45
C TRP A 306 31.19 16.45 -5.77
N GLU A 307 31.56 17.61 -6.33
CA GLU A 307 32.58 18.50 -5.77
C GLU A 307 32.21 19.01 -4.37
N THR A 308 30.91 19.17 -4.12
CA THR A 308 30.37 19.63 -2.83
C THR A 308 30.01 18.49 -1.87
N ALA A 309 30.17 17.23 -2.27
CA ALA A 309 29.94 16.09 -1.41
C ALA A 309 31.15 15.84 -0.49
N ALA A 310 30.89 15.47 0.76
CA ALA A 310 31.95 15.11 1.70
C ALA A 310 32.80 13.95 1.15
N GLU A 311 34.11 13.99 1.40
CA GLU A 311 35.03 12.89 1.10
C GLU A 311 34.53 11.61 1.79
N ASP A 312 34.61 10.48 1.06
CA ASP A 312 34.15 9.14 1.48
C ASP A 312 32.67 9.03 1.91
N SER A 313 31.82 9.96 1.48
CA SER A 313 30.37 9.87 1.71
C SER A 313 29.66 8.92 0.73
N GLN A 314 28.59 8.28 1.20
CA GLN A 314 27.69 7.48 0.35
C GLN A 314 27.17 8.28 -0.85
N ASP A 315 26.89 9.57 -0.63
CA ASP A 315 26.46 10.52 -1.65
C ASP A 315 27.48 10.65 -2.79
N ARG A 316 28.78 10.76 -2.45
CA ARG A 316 29.85 10.84 -3.45
C ARG A 316 30.00 9.54 -4.22
N HIS A 317 29.94 8.40 -3.53
CA HIS A 317 29.94 7.08 -4.15
C HIS A 317 28.76 6.86 -5.11
N THR A 318 27.57 7.35 -4.80
CA THR A 318 26.41 7.31 -5.71
C THR A 318 26.70 8.06 -7.01
N LEU A 319 27.28 9.26 -6.94
CA LEU A 319 27.59 10.08 -8.11
C LEU A 319 28.76 9.52 -8.95
N ASP A 320 29.72 8.84 -8.31
CA ASP A 320 30.81 8.11 -8.98
C ASP A 320 30.29 6.87 -9.71
N ALA A 321 29.40 6.11 -9.07
CA ALA A 321 28.77 4.93 -9.68
C ALA A 321 27.98 5.31 -10.93
N VAL A 322 27.31 6.47 -10.94
CA VAL A 322 26.64 7.02 -12.13
C VAL A 322 27.63 7.23 -13.27
N GLN A 323 28.75 7.91 -13.03
CA GLN A 323 29.76 8.17 -14.07
C GLN A 323 30.36 6.88 -14.62
N THR A 324 30.74 5.98 -13.71
CA THR A 324 31.34 4.69 -14.06
C THR A 324 30.41 3.89 -14.97
N TRP A 325 29.12 3.86 -14.63
CA TRP A 325 28.11 3.18 -15.42
C TRP A 325 27.93 3.81 -16.80
N LEU A 326 27.90 5.14 -16.90
CA LEU A 326 27.78 5.84 -18.19
C LEU A 326 28.98 5.58 -19.11
N SER A 327 30.20 5.54 -18.56
CA SER A 327 31.42 5.23 -19.32
C SER A 327 31.48 3.78 -19.81
N GLN A 328 30.68 2.86 -19.28
CA GLN A 328 30.58 1.47 -19.73
C GLN A 328 29.52 1.25 -20.82
N GLN A 329 28.67 2.24 -21.09
CA GLN A 329 27.58 2.16 -22.07
C GLN A 329 27.91 2.84 -23.41
N GLY A 330 29.02 3.57 -23.49
CA GLY A 330 29.55 4.18 -24.72
C GLY A 330 30.59 3.28 -25.39
#